data_AF-A0A352V7N1-F1
#
_entry.id   AF-A0A352V7N1-F1
#
_cell.length_a   1.000
_cell.length_b   1.000
_cell.length_c   1.000
_cell.angle_alpha   90.00
_cell.angle_beta   90.00
_cell.angle_gamma   90.00
#
_symmetry.space_group_name_H-M   'P 1'
#
loop_
_entity.id
_entity.type
_entity.pdbx_description
1 polymer ?
#
loop_
_entity_poly.entity_id
_entity_poly.type
_entity_poly.pdbx_seq_one_letter_code
_entity_poly.pdbx_strand_id
1 'polypeptide(L)'
;MSIITGKIDLSQLKHVLMEKKGKTEMVEGIFIPLKVNDLFKGKNGNIYMDIIAFDSVNEEYKQTHAVKQSFPKDKYTKEELSAKPFLGHLNTEFGGAREPKPNNVAPGTVITEAQDLPF
;
A
#
# COMPACT_ATOMS: atom_id res chain seq x y z
N MET A 1 11.55 24.76 -7.40
CA MET A 1 10.63 23.83 -6.73
C MET A 1 11.03 22.43 -7.13
N SER A 2 11.47 21.61 -6.19
CA SER A 2 11.77 20.19 -6.47
C SER A 2 10.46 19.41 -6.41
N ILE A 3 10.19 18.58 -7.43
CA ILE A 3 8.99 17.74 -7.51
C ILE A 3 9.36 16.37 -6.94
N ILE A 4 8.62 15.92 -5.93
CA ILE A 4 8.74 14.55 -5.41
C ILE A 4 7.64 13.71 -6.05
N THR A 5 8.03 12.64 -6.74
CA THR A 5 7.12 11.66 -7.31
C THR A 5 7.15 10.39 -6.48
N GLY A 6 6.07 9.61 -6.46
CA GLY A 6 6.04 8.38 -5.67
C GLY A 6 4.99 7.41 -6.14
N LYS A 7 5.22 6.13 -5.86
CA LYS A 7 4.25 5.05 -6.08
C LYS A 7 4.10 4.24 -4.81
N ILE A 8 2.86 3.90 -4.50
CA ILE A 8 2.47 3.03 -3.39
C ILE A 8 1.82 1.80 -4.00
N ASP A 9 2.37 0.63 -3.70
CA ASP A 9 1.82 -0.66 -4.05
C ASP A 9 0.76 -1.07 -3.01
N LEU A 10 -0.52 -0.92 -3.40
CA LEU A 10 -1.66 -1.28 -2.55
C LEU A 10 -1.80 -2.78 -2.34
N SER A 11 -1.15 -3.62 -3.16
CA SER A 11 -1.19 -5.08 -3.01
C SER A 11 -0.42 -5.56 -1.78
N GLN A 12 0.47 -4.73 -1.23
CA GLN A 12 1.19 -4.98 0.02
C GLN A 12 0.29 -4.90 1.26
N LEU A 13 -0.89 -4.27 1.14
CA LEU A 13 -1.90 -4.25 2.20
C LEU A 13 -2.69 -5.55 2.18
N LYS A 14 -3.27 -5.95 3.32
CA LYS A 14 -4.25 -7.05 3.32
C LYS A 14 -5.47 -6.59 2.53
N HIS A 15 -5.73 -7.24 1.41
CA HIS A 15 -6.76 -6.83 0.48
C HIS A 15 -7.39 -8.03 -0.21
N VAL A 16 -8.48 -7.75 -0.89
CA VAL A 16 -9.24 -8.69 -1.72
C VAL A 16 -9.56 -7.98 -3.03
N LEU A 17 -9.44 -8.69 -4.14
CA LEU A 17 -9.90 -8.21 -5.43
C LEU A 17 -11.35 -8.64 -5.62
N MET A 18 -12.19 -7.73 -6.10
CA MET A 18 -13.60 -8.00 -6.30
C MET A 18 -14.02 -7.43 -7.65
N GLU A 19 -14.82 -8.18 -8.39
CA GLU A 19 -15.51 -7.63 -9.55
C GLU A 19 -16.94 -7.26 -9.15
N LYS A 20 -17.33 -6.01 -9.39
CA LYS A 20 -18.70 -5.56 -9.16
C LYS A 20 -19.33 -5.07 -10.45
N LYS A 21 -20.63 -5.30 -10.60
CA LYS A 21 -21.39 -4.73 -11.71
C LYS A 21 -21.45 -3.22 -11.56
N GLY A 22 -20.73 -2.52 -12.42
CA GLY A 22 -20.85 -1.08 -12.60
C GLY A 22 -22.13 -0.71 -13.37
N LYS A 23 -22.30 0.59 -13.63
CA LYS A 23 -23.47 1.09 -14.39
C LYS A 23 -23.50 0.60 -15.83
N THR A 24 -22.33 0.30 -16.41
CA THR A 24 -22.16 -0.07 -17.82
C THR A 24 -21.43 -1.40 -18.01
N GLU A 25 -20.47 -1.74 -17.15
CA GLU A 25 -19.65 -2.95 -17.26
C GLU A 25 -19.24 -3.47 -15.88
N MET A 26 -18.65 -4.67 -15.84
CA MET A 26 -18.02 -5.19 -14.62
C MET A 26 -16.78 -4.35 -14.32
N VAL A 27 -16.67 -3.88 -13.09
CA VAL A 27 -15.57 -3.05 -12.59
C VAL A 27 -14.78 -3.87 -11.59
N GLU A 28 -13.50 -4.07 -11.87
CA GLU A 28 -12.55 -4.63 -10.91
C GLU A 28 -12.22 -3.56 -9.85
N GLY A 29 -12.29 -3.95 -8.59
CA GLY A 29 -12.01 -3.11 -7.44
C GLY A 29 -11.22 -3.83 -6.38
N ILE A 30 -10.61 -3.06 -5.50
CA ILE A 30 -9.87 -3.54 -4.34
C ILE A 30 -10.65 -3.24 -3.06
N PHE A 31 -10.85 -4.26 -2.24
CA PHE A 31 -11.39 -4.12 -0.89
C PHE A 31 -10.26 -4.17 0.14
N ILE A 32 -10.07 -3.07 0.86
CA ILE A 32 -9.03 -2.92 1.90
C ILE A 32 -9.73 -2.72 3.25
N PRO A 33 -9.69 -3.71 4.17
CA PRO A 33 -10.24 -3.59 5.50
C PRO A 33 -9.49 -2.54 6.31
N LEU A 34 -10.23 -1.61 6.94
CA LEU A 34 -9.64 -0.51 7.67
C LEU A 34 -8.86 -0.98 8.91
N LYS A 35 -9.49 -1.78 9.78
CA LYS A 35 -8.90 -2.20 11.07
C LYS A 35 -7.66 -3.07 10.90
N VAL A 36 -7.68 -3.96 9.91
CA VAL A 36 -6.61 -4.96 9.71
C VAL A 36 -5.35 -4.32 9.10
N ASN A 37 -5.52 -3.20 8.39
CA ASN A 37 -4.44 -2.43 7.80
C ASN A 37 -4.11 -1.15 8.58
N ASP A 38 -4.60 -1.01 9.82
CA ASP A 38 -4.41 0.19 10.65
C ASP A 38 -4.73 1.52 9.94
N LEU A 39 -5.69 1.50 9.02
CA LEU A 39 -6.17 2.70 8.36
C LEU A 39 -7.10 3.45 9.31
N PHE A 40 -6.94 4.77 9.38
CA PHE A 40 -7.75 5.60 10.27
C PHE A 40 -8.72 6.47 9.48
N LYS A 41 -9.90 6.67 10.08
CA LYS A 41 -10.96 7.49 9.53
C LYS A 41 -10.87 8.89 10.13
N GLY A 42 -10.67 9.90 9.30
CA GLY A 42 -10.74 11.30 9.68
C GLY A 42 -12.18 11.75 9.97
N LYS A 43 -12.32 12.92 10.59
CA LYS A 43 -13.61 13.48 11.04
C LYS A 43 -14.63 13.66 9.91
N ASN A 44 -14.17 13.87 8.68
CA ASN A 44 -15.00 14.15 7.51
C ASN A 44 -15.20 12.93 6.60
N GLY A 45 -14.91 11.72 7.10
CA GLY A 45 -15.06 10.49 6.33
C GLY A 45 -13.87 10.12 5.45
N ASN A 46 -12.83 10.96 5.40
CA ASN A 46 -11.54 10.64 4.78
C ASN A 46 -10.93 9.39 5.41
N ILE A 47 -10.29 8.55 4.61
CA ILE A 47 -9.51 7.40 5.06
C ILE A 47 -8.04 7.74 4.82
N TYR A 48 -7.22 7.55 5.85
CA TYR A 48 -5.81 7.89 5.82
C TYR A 48 -4.96 6.68 6.18
N MET A 49 -3.76 6.67 5.61
CA MET A 49 -2.66 5.77 5.93
C MET A 49 -1.45 6.63 6.26
N ASP A 50 -0.94 6.53 7.48
CA ASP A 50 0.30 7.21 7.83
C ASP A 50 1.46 6.49 7.15
N ILE A 51 2.32 7.25 6.48
CA ILE A 51 3.51 6.74 5.80
C ILE A 51 4.76 7.41 6.34
N ILE A 52 5.86 6.67 6.31
CA ILE A 52 7.19 7.19 6.62
C ILE A 52 8.11 6.82 5.46
N ALA A 53 8.90 7.79 5.00
CA ALA A 53 9.90 7.61 3.97
C ALA A 53 11.29 7.56 4.62
N PHE A 54 12.10 6.60 4.18
CA PHE A 54 13.49 6.45 4.59
C PHE A 54 14.39 6.68 3.39
N ASP A 55 15.50 7.37 3.60
CA ASP A 55 16.54 7.49 2.58
C ASP A 55 17.02 6.08 2.21
N SER A 56 16.83 5.73 0.94
CA SER A 56 17.17 4.42 0.42
C SER A 56 17.50 4.61 -1.05
N VAL A 57 18.80 4.82 -1.31
CA VAL A 57 19.30 4.95 -2.68
C VAL A 57 19.35 3.55 -3.29
N ASN A 58 18.33 3.22 -4.08
CA ASN A 58 18.41 2.07 -4.97
C ASN A 58 18.72 2.58 -6.38
N GLU A 59 20.01 2.57 -6.73
CA GLU A 59 20.53 3.11 -7.99
C GLU A 59 19.93 2.39 -9.22
N GLU A 60 19.63 1.09 -9.10
CA GLU A 60 19.05 0.29 -10.20
C GLU A 60 17.66 0.79 -10.62
N TYR A 61 16.88 1.27 -9.64
CA TYR A 61 15.50 1.72 -9.84
C TYR A 61 15.35 3.25 -9.77
N LYS A 62 16.47 3.98 -9.62
CA LYS A 62 16.53 5.43 -9.37
C LYS A 62 15.64 5.86 -8.20
N GLN A 63 15.58 5.03 -7.17
CA GLN A 63 14.76 5.32 -5.99
C GLN A 63 15.59 6.07 -4.97
N THR A 64 15.06 7.19 -4.48
CA THR A 64 15.78 7.98 -3.46
C THR A 64 15.27 7.69 -2.06
N HIS A 65 14.00 7.33 -1.92
CA HIS A 65 13.42 6.96 -0.63
C HIS A 65 12.56 5.69 -0.76
N ALA A 66 12.61 4.85 0.27
CA ALA A 66 11.71 3.72 0.46
C ALA A 66 10.59 4.10 1.43
N VAL A 67 9.35 3.71 1.14
CA VAL A 67 8.16 4.05 1.93
C VAL A 67 7.70 2.84 2.72
N LYS A 68 7.45 3.02 4.02
CA LYS A 68 6.72 2.07 4.86
C LYS A 68 5.47 2.72 5.44
N GLN A 69 4.53 1.89 5.87
CA GLN A 69 3.45 2.36 6.74
C GLN A 69 4.02 2.72 8.11
N SER A 70 3.62 3.88 8.62
CA SER A 70 3.90 4.30 9.99
C SER A 70 2.83 3.71 10.90
N PHE A 71 3.26 3.07 11.98
CA PHE A 71 2.35 2.52 12.99
C PHE A 71 2.63 3.17 14.36
N PRO A 72 1.62 3.24 15.24
CA PRO A 72 1.82 3.67 16.62
C PRO A 72 2.79 2.70 17.32
N LYS A 73 3.83 3.24 17.96
CA LYS A 73 4.84 2.46 18.70
C LYS A 73 4.25 1.66 19.87
N ASP A 74 3.07 2.04 20.35
CA ASP A 74 2.40 1.40 21.48
C ASP A 74 1.67 0.10 21.09
N LYS A 75 1.48 -0.15 19.78
CA LYS A 75 0.76 -1.33 19.26
C LYS A 75 1.67 -2.43 18.73
N TYR A 76 2.93 -2.12 18.42
CA TYR A 76 3.84 -3.04 17.74
C TYR A 76 5.23 -2.99 18.35
N THR A 77 5.84 -4.16 18.49
CA THR A 77 7.25 -4.30 18.84
C THR A 77 8.14 -3.82 17.69
N LYS A 78 9.40 -3.46 17.99
CA LYS A 78 10.38 -3.06 16.97
C LYS A 78 10.62 -4.15 15.92
N GLU A 79 10.54 -5.41 16.32
CA GLU A 79 10.72 -6.58 15.46
C GLU A 79 9.57 -6.69 14.47
N GLU A 80 8.33 -6.56 14.94
CA GLU A 80 7.13 -6.56 14.07
C GLU A 80 7.15 -5.38 13.08
N LEU A 81 7.57 -4.19 13.50
CA LEU A 81 7.69 -3.03 12.61
C LEU A 81 8.78 -3.22 11.55
N SER A 82 9.88 -3.89 11.91
CA SER A 82 10.98 -4.18 11.00
C SER A 82 10.58 -5.21 9.94
N ALA A 83 9.79 -6.22 10.34
CA ALA A 83 9.32 -7.30 9.47
C ALA A 83 8.24 -6.87 8.46
N LYS A 84 7.56 -5.74 8.69
CA LYS A 84 6.55 -5.24 7.76
C LYS A 84 7.17 -4.80 6.42
N PRO A 85 6.49 -5.10 5.29
CA PRO A 85 7.00 -4.82 3.95
C PRO A 85 7.08 -3.32 3.69
N PHE A 86 7.93 -2.96 2.73
CA PHE A 86 7.89 -1.63 2.13
C PHE A 86 6.66 -1.52 1.23
N LEU A 87 5.97 -0.40 1.32
CA LEU A 87 4.77 -0.11 0.52
C LEU A 87 5.12 0.51 -0.83
N GLY A 88 6.35 0.97 -1.04
CA GLY A 88 6.73 1.63 -2.29
C GLY A 88 7.93 2.54 -2.14
N HIS A 89 8.01 3.56 -3.00
CA HIS A 89 9.16 4.45 -3.09
C HIS A 89 8.75 5.89 -3.44
N LEU A 90 9.58 6.85 -3.02
CA LEU A 90 9.51 8.25 -3.42
C LEU A 90 10.82 8.66 -4.09
N ASN A 91 10.72 9.50 -5.10
CA ASN A 91 11.83 9.97 -5.92
C ASN A 91 11.81 11.49 -6.02
N THR A 92 12.97 12.08 -5.83
CA THR A 92 13.19 13.54 -5.94
C THR A 92 13.41 14.01 -7.39
N GLU A 93 13.53 13.08 -8.33
CA GLU A 93 13.71 13.33 -9.76
C GLU A 93 12.52 12.80 -10.57
N PHE A 94 12.08 13.56 -11.57
CA PHE A 94 10.93 13.24 -12.41
C PHE A 94 11.32 12.26 -13.53
N GLY A 95 10.58 11.16 -13.69
CA GLY A 95 10.63 10.30 -14.88
C GLY A 95 11.57 9.09 -14.85
N GLY A 96 12.12 8.68 -13.70
CA GLY A 96 13.14 7.63 -13.63
C GLY A 96 12.75 6.32 -12.94
N ALA A 97 11.56 6.20 -12.35
CA ALA A 97 11.26 5.12 -11.42
C ALA A 97 10.94 3.80 -12.15
N ARG A 98 11.83 2.82 -12.07
CA ARG A 98 11.48 1.41 -12.35
C ARG A 98 10.87 0.80 -11.08
N GLU A 99 9.93 -0.12 -11.24
CA GLU A 99 9.30 -0.80 -10.12
C GLU A 99 10.13 -2.04 -9.73
N PRO A 100 10.63 -2.15 -8.49
CA PRO A 100 11.17 -3.39 -7.99
C PRO A 100 10.03 -4.40 -7.90
N LYS A 101 10.33 -5.67 -8.22
CA LYS A 101 9.33 -6.73 -8.08
C LYS A 101 8.82 -6.73 -6.63
N PRO A 102 7.50 -6.73 -6.43
CA PRO A 102 6.95 -6.74 -5.09
C PRO A 102 7.37 -8.02 -4.37
N ASN A 103 8.01 -7.87 -3.21
CA ASN A 103 8.43 -9.00 -2.39
C ASN A 103 7.18 -9.63 -1.75
N ASN A 104 6.80 -10.81 -2.23
CA ASN A 104 5.69 -11.63 -1.73
C ASN A 104 4.29 -10.99 -1.90
N VAL A 105 3.88 -10.72 -3.14
CA VAL A 105 2.44 -10.53 -3.42
C VAL A 105 1.76 -11.89 -3.26
N ALA A 106 1.06 -12.08 -2.16
CA ALA A 106 -0.02 -13.06 -2.18
C ALA A 106 -1.05 -12.51 -3.19
N PRO A 107 -1.35 -13.23 -4.29
CA PRO A 107 -2.36 -12.75 -5.22
C PRO A 107 -3.64 -12.49 -4.45
N GLY A 108 -4.15 -11.25 -4.53
CA GLY A 108 -5.40 -10.87 -3.91
C GLY A 108 -6.44 -11.91 -4.31
N THR A 109 -7.04 -12.57 -3.32
CA THR A 109 -8.05 -13.59 -3.61
C THR A 109 -9.22 -12.89 -4.27
N VAL A 110 -9.58 -13.31 -5.48
CA VAL A 110 -10.79 -12.82 -6.14
C VAL A 110 -11.96 -13.51 -5.45
N ILE A 111 -12.77 -12.74 -4.72
CA ILE A 111 -13.98 -13.27 -4.09
C ILE A 111 -15.22 -12.67 -4.73
N THR A 112 -16.28 -13.47 -4.76
CA THR A 112 -17.63 -13.03 -5.10
C THR A 112 -18.38 -12.56 -3.85
N GLU A 113 -19.41 -11.72 -3.99
CA GLU A 113 -20.15 -11.15 -2.84
C GLU A 113 -20.77 -12.20 -1.88
N ALA A 114 -20.85 -13.46 -2.29
CA ALA A 114 -21.36 -14.57 -1.50
C ALA A 114 -20.30 -15.30 -0.65
N GLN A 115 -19.02 -14.92 -0.76
CA GLN A 115 -17.92 -15.57 -0.05
C GLN A 115 -17.43 -14.72 1.13
N ASP A 116 -17.18 -15.38 2.26
CA ASP A 116 -16.59 -14.75 3.44
C ASP A 116 -15.17 -14.25 3.15
N LEU A 117 -14.78 -13.15 3.81
CA LEU A 117 -13.43 -12.59 3.71
C LEU A 117 -12.41 -13.57 4.32
N PRO A 118 -11.22 -13.75 3.70
CA PRO A 118 -10.25 -14.77 4.12
C PRO A 118 -9.45 -14.41 5.39
N PHE A 119 -9.89 -13.43 6.19
CA PHE A 119 -9.21 -12.92 7.38
C PHE A 119 -10.16 -12.52 8.50
#